data_AF-A0A1Y0BIM5-F1
#
_entry.id   AF-A0A1Y0BIM5-F1
#
_cell.length_a   1.000
_cell.length_b   1.000
_cell.length_c   1.000
_cell.angle_alpha   90.00
_cell.angle_beta   90.00
_cell.angle_gamma   90.00
#
_symmetry.space_group_name_H-M   'P 1'
#
loop_
_entity.id
_entity.type
_entity.pdbx_description
1 polymer ?
#
loop_
_entity_poly.entity_id
_entity_poly.type
_entity_poly.pdbx_seq_one_letter_code
_entity_poly.pdbx_strand_id
1 'polypeptide(L)'
;MKFYTFDELTYPAVPPEYGPEVRFTNRFCDPRAVHKTYHEHLDEWVMCEDLGFDGAFVNEHHFTAINIQPSCNITATAIISRTKHMKVGVIGNILPLRHPVQTAEEFAMMDCLSGGRFIAGIVRGVPFEYVSYNVDPFTSRERMKESYEIIQKCLTEEIFDYEGKYWNLTGVSIWPRPIQQPLPFWMPTGSLETIEFAAERRISGAQVFYPPHGFKESFDLYKKVAQERFGWTPGYDNFVGARLLHVADTNAQAIAEAKEAVAYFFRVFSRPVNNPAPVPGLHTDQSFQHRQNIDRDFPGPHTPFEQMRNDGFIVCGDPDYVTRWLENDMRVAGYGHFLGMFHVGNLAHDKVMKSKRLFAERVMPALRHLNVDQPTQSWTTASASAYEVKRAGRDEKLPLYSDFNYVVTRDAPETLRGFTISENGAVTVGWEMRVPEREADGFPYQIIFVGPTTEHRGSALRLHLVCKSGGEVPDAAEVSLETRHESGADCQVIFQGNYRQFKAIGDQHAPNAAVAVQRRGVAQDRYLMRLSVTVPVGTAEPDPAAEESFFELECFKHVLNVTA
;
A
#
# COMPACT_ATOMS: atom_id res chain seq x y z
N MET A 1 -16.34 3.08 -7.76
CA MET A 1 -15.00 3.62 -8.05
C MET A 1 -15.17 5.01 -8.63
N LYS A 2 -14.45 5.99 -8.09
CA LYS A 2 -14.38 7.37 -8.61
C LYS A 2 -13.03 7.58 -9.30
N PHE A 3 -13.01 8.25 -10.44
CA PHE A 3 -11.83 8.42 -11.29
C PHE A 3 -11.40 9.88 -11.30
N TYR A 4 -10.15 10.11 -10.93
CA TYR A 4 -9.53 11.42 -10.94
C TYR A 4 -8.28 11.41 -11.81
N THR A 5 -7.87 12.57 -12.31
CA THR A 5 -6.57 12.76 -12.97
C THR A 5 -5.64 13.53 -12.04
N PHE A 6 -4.35 13.23 -12.11
CA PHE A 6 -3.27 13.92 -11.40
C PHE A 6 -2.02 13.84 -12.26
N ASP A 7 -1.11 14.80 -12.15
CA ASP A 7 0.26 14.62 -12.61
C ASP A 7 1.17 15.58 -11.84
N GLU A 8 2.47 15.39 -12.01
CA GLU A 8 3.50 16.16 -11.32
C GLU A 8 3.78 17.51 -12.01
N LEU A 9 3.15 17.81 -13.15
CA LEU A 9 3.46 18.97 -14.00
C LEU A 9 4.98 19.14 -14.20
N THR A 10 5.62 18.07 -14.67
CA THR A 10 7.07 17.98 -14.82
C THR A 10 7.60 18.92 -15.90
N TYR A 11 8.71 19.61 -15.64
CA TYR A 11 9.38 20.41 -16.67
C TYR A 11 9.92 19.47 -17.75
N PRO A 12 9.60 19.66 -19.05
CA PRO A 12 9.86 18.65 -20.07
C PRO A 12 11.26 18.71 -20.71
N ALA A 13 12.05 19.75 -20.40
CA ALA A 13 13.26 20.10 -21.16
C ALA A 13 14.55 20.14 -20.32
N VAL A 14 14.66 19.28 -19.29
CA VAL A 14 15.94 19.09 -18.60
C VAL A 14 16.92 18.39 -19.57
N PRO A 15 18.13 18.95 -19.83
CA PRO A 15 19.05 18.35 -20.77
C PRO A 15 19.49 16.95 -20.33
N PRO A 16 19.76 16.02 -21.27
CA PRO A 16 19.96 14.62 -20.96
C PRO A 16 21.19 14.29 -20.12
N GLU A 17 22.21 15.14 -20.16
CA GLU A 17 23.41 15.06 -19.35
C GLU A 17 23.19 15.46 -17.88
N TYR A 18 22.03 16.04 -17.54
CA TYR A 18 21.70 16.43 -16.17
C TYR A 18 20.62 15.53 -15.55
N GLY A 19 20.92 15.07 -14.33
CA GLY A 19 20.04 14.28 -13.50
C GLY A 19 20.76 13.10 -12.83
N PRO A 20 20.20 12.55 -11.75
CA PRO A 20 19.21 13.15 -10.87
C PRO A 20 19.94 14.08 -9.89
N GLU A 21 19.78 15.39 -10.01
CA GLU A 21 20.35 16.34 -9.05
C GLU A 21 19.27 16.69 -8.02
N VAL A 22 19.62 16.79 -6.73
CA VAL A 22 18.66 17.15 -5.66
C VAL A 22 18.11 18.57 -5.86
N ARG A 23 18.84 19.42 -6.59
CA ARG A 23 18.44 20.79 -6.96
C ARG A 23 18.78 21.03 -8.41
N PHE A 24 17.77 21.40 -9.20
CA PHE A 24 18.00 21.88 -10.55
C PHE A 24 18.20 23.39 -10.53
N THR A 25 19.25 23.88 -11.18
CA THR A 25 19.45 25.31 -11.42
C THR A 25 18.37 25.82 -12.38
N ASN A 26 17.74 26.96 -12.07
CA ASN A 26 16.71 27.56 -12.93
C ASN A 26 17.20 28.00 -14.32
N ARG A 27 18.51 27.97 -14.59
CA ARG A 27 19.08 28.20 -15.95
C ARG A 27 18.52 27.26 -17.02
N PHE A 28 17.99 26.09 -16.63
CA PHE A 28 17.38 25.14 -17.56
C PHE A 28 15.88 25.40 -17.78
N CYS A 29 15.26 26.23 -16.94
CA CYS A 29 13.82 26.48 -16.95
C CYS A 29 13.51 27.68 -17.86
N ASP A 30 13.20 27.41 -19.13
CA ASP A 30 12.81 28.44 -20.10
C ASP A 30 11.36 28.87 -19.85
N PRO A 31 11.10 30.16 -19.51
CA PRO A 31 9.75 30.66 -19.28
C PRO A 31 8.79 30.45 -20.47
N ARG A 32 9.29 30.38 -21.71
CA ARG A 32 8.45 30.12 -22.89
C ARG A 32 8.00 28.66 -22.94
N ALA A 33 8.90 27.73 -22.61
CA ALA A 33 8.55 26.32 -22.47
C ALA A 33 7.56 26.13 -21.32
N VAL A 34 7.79 26.78 -20.17
CA VAL A 34 6.88 26.77 -19.02
C VAL A 34 5.48 27.26 -19.39
N HIS A 35 5.37 28.36 -20.14
CA HIS A 35 4.08 28.84 -20.64
C HIS A 35 3.34 27.76 -21.42
N LYS A 36 4.00 27.14 -22.42
CA LYS A 36 3.41 26.04 -23.19
C LYS A 36 2.99 24.88 -22.29
N THR A 37 3.88 24.43 -21.40
CA THR A 37 3.63 23.32 -20.47
C THR A 37 2.42 23.58 -19.58
N TYR A 38 2.28 24.77 -18.98
CA TYR A 38 1.10 25.10 -18.17
C TYR A 38 -0.19 25.05 -18.97
N HIS A 39 -0.20 25.58 -20.20
CA HIS A 39 -1.40 25.56 -21.03
C HIS A 39 -1.78 24.13 -21.45
N GLU A 40 -0.83 23.29 -21.84
CA GLU A 40 -1.07 21.89 -22.19
C GLU A 40 -1.68 21.11 -21.02
N HIS A 41 -1.11 21.23 -19.82
CA HIS A 41 -1.63 20.53 -18.63
C HIS A 41 -3.00 21.06 -18.20
N LEU A 42 -3.24 22.37 -18.28
CA LEU A 42 -4.57 22.94 -18.02
C LEU A 42 -5.62 22.37 -18.97
N ASP A 43 -5.30 22.24 -20.25
CA ASP A 43 -6.21 21.66 -21.24
C ASP A 43 -6.44 20.16 -20.98
N GLU A 44 -5.39 19.43 -20.59
CA GLU A 44 -5.45 18.02 -20.20
C GLU A 44 -6.27 17.76 -18.93
N TRP A 45 -6.25 18.65 -17.94
CA TRP A 45 -7.08 18.53 -16.75
C TRP A 45 -8.52 18.96 -17.02
N VAL A 46 -8.74 20.03 -17.78
CA VAL A 46 -10.09 20.54 -18.06
C VAL A 46 -10.88 19.57 -18.94
N MET A 47 -10.25 18.93 -19.93
CA MET A 47 -10.95 17.96 -20.79
C MET A 47 -11.55 16.79 -19.99
N CYS A 48 -11.00 16.48 -18.81
CA CYS A 48 -11.44 15.36 -18.00
C CYS A 48 -12.90 15.53 -17.54
N GLU A 49 -13.40 16.76 -17.41
CA GLU A 49 -14.82 17.02 -17.15
C GLU A 49 -15.72 16.46 -18.27
N ASP A 50 -15.39 16.77 -19.52
CA ASP A 50 -16.15 16.30 -20.69
C ASP A 50 -16.04 14.78 -20.89
N LEU A 51 -14.93 14.19 -20.44
CA LEU A 51 -14.72 12.74 -20.45
C LEU A 51 -15.39 12.02 -19.28
N GLY A 52 -15.98 12.76 -18.34
CA GLY A 52 -16.71 12.21 -17.21
C GLY A 52 -15.83 11.77 -16.05
N PHE A 53 -14.59 12.24 -15.92
CA PHE A 53 -13.83 12.05 -14.67
C PHE A 53 -14.54 12.78 -13.51
N ASP A 54 -14.40 12.21 -12.32
CA ASP A 54 -14.96 12.77 -11.08
C ASP A 54 -14.18 14.00 -10.60
N GLY A 55 -12.94 14.20 -11.06
CA GLY A 55 -12.17 15.42 -10.80
C GLY A 55 -10.71 15.40 -11.25
N ALA A 56 -10.03 16.51 -10.96
CA ALA A 56 -8.59 16.67 -11.19
C ALA A 56 -7.88 17.11 -9.91
N PHE A 57 -6.64 16.64 -9.72
CA PHE A 57 -5.77 17.03 -8.63
C PHE A 57 -4.48 17.63 -9.17
N VAL A 58 -3.94 18.59 -8.43
CA VAL A 58 -2.62 19.20 -8.67
C VAL A 58 -1.79 19.14 -7.39
N ASN A 59 -0.47 19.13 -7.50
CA ASN A 59 0.43 19.14 -6.35
C ASN A 59 1.39 20.33 -6.37
N GLU A 60 2.27 20.36 -5.37
CA GLU A 60 3.22 21.43 -5.14
C GLU A 60 4.58 20.82 -4.81
N HIS A 61 5.62 21.30 -5.49
CA HIS A 61 7.01 21.14 -5.09
C HIS A 61 7.80 22.40 -5.40
N HIS A 62 8.98 22.49 -4.79
CA HIS A 62 9.84 23.66 -4.90
C HIS A 62 11.26 23.31 -5.35
N PHE A 63 11.90 24.18 -6.11
CA PHE A 63 13.34 24.09 -6.45
C PHE A 63 13.76 22.84 -7.25
N THR A 64 12.83 22.18 -7.92
CA THR A 64 13.05 20.95 -8.70
C THR A 64 12.40 21.05 -10.08
N ALA A 65 12.89 20.24 -11.03
CA ALA A 65 12.28 20.09 -12.36
C ALA A 65 11.13 19.07 -12.38
N ILE A 66 10.93 18.33 -11.28
CA ILE A 66 9.86 17.33 -11.13
C ILE A 66 8.48 17.97 -11.27
N ASN A 67 8.35 19.19 -10.79
CA ASN A 67 7.09 19.93 -10.74
C ASN A 67 7.44 21.42 -10.76
N ILE A 68 6.81 22.16 -11.67
CA ILE A 68 6.98 23.61 -11.81
C ILE A 68 5.78 24.38 -11.24
N GLN A 69 5.10 23.82 -10.24
CA GLN A 69 3.96 24.41 -9.52
C GLN A 69 4.36 24.80 -8.09
N PRO A 70 4.90 26.01 -7.87
CA PRO A 70 5.26 26.48 -6.53
C PRO A 70 4.03 26.85 -5.68
N SER A 71 2.84 26.87 -6.26
CA SER A 71 1.57 27.06 -5.55
C SER A 71 0.48 26.27 -6.25
N CYS A 72 0.12 25.14 -5.66
CA CYS A 72 -0.95 24.28 -6.17
C CYS A 72 -2.32 24.99 -6.19
N ASN A 73 -2.59 25.86 -5.21
CA ASN A 73 -3.86 26.58 -5.07
C ASN A 73 -4.14 27.55 -6.23
N ILE A 74 -3.10 28.19 -6.79
CA ILE A 74 -3.23 29.05 -7.99
C ILE A 74 -3.63 28.19 -9.20
N THR A 75 -2.98 27.05 -9.39
CA THR A 75 -3.31 26.15 -10.51
C THR A 75 -4.72 25.57 -10.35
N ALA A 76 -5.08 25.12 -9.14
CA ALA A 76 -6.42 24.63 -8.85
C ALA A 76 -7.50 25.67 -9.16
N THR A 77 -7.27 26.95 -8.82
CA THR A 77 -8.19 28.05 -9.14
C THR A 77 -8.38 28.23 -10.66
N ALA A 78 -7.33 28.04 -11.46
CA ALA A 78 -7.44 28.08 -12.91
C ALA A 78 -8.31 26.94 -13.47
N ILE A 79 -8.19 25.72 -12.91
CA ILE A 79 -9.05 24.58 -13.27
C ILE A 79 -10.50 24.83 -12.83
N ILE A 80 -10.71 25.32 -11.60
CA ILE A 80 -12.03 25.66 -11.05
C ILE A 80 -12.77 26.63 -11.98
N SER A 81 -12.07 27.65 -12.47
CA SER A 81 -12.65 28.69 -13.35
C SER A 81 -13.05 28.16 -14.73
N ARG A 82 -12.41 27.07 -15.19
CA ARG A 82 -12.64 26.46 -16.51
C ARG A 82 -13.59 25.26 -16.48
N THR A 83 -14.06 24.84 -15.31
CA THR A 83 -14.92 23.65 -15.11
C THR A 83 -16.16 23.96 -14.29
N LYS A 84 -17.18 23.10 -14.38
CA LYS A 84 -18.52 23.34 -13.81
C LYS A 84 -18.98 22.31 -12.79
N HIS A 85 -18.57 21.06 -12.94
CA HIS A 85 -19.13 19.91 -12.22
C HIS A 85 -18.06 19.05 -11.55
N MET A 86 -16.93 18.83 -12.21
CA MET A 86 -15.89 17.93 -11.68
C MET A 86 -15.28 18.50 -10.39
N LYS A 87 -14.84 17.64 -9.47
CA LYS A 87 -14.11 18.08 -8.27
C LYS A 87 -12.73 18.61 -8.66
N VAL A 88 -12.22 19.57 -7.90
CA VAL A 88 -10.84 20.06 -8.04
C VAL A 88 -10.16 19.93 -6.71
N GLY A 89 -9.10 19.14 -6.65
CA GLY A 89 -8.36 18.89 -5.43
C GLY A 89 -6.91 19.32 -5.53
N VAL A 90 -6.27 19.39 -4.37
CA VAL A 90 -4.81 19.52 -4.27
C VAL A 90 -4.24 18.34 -3.50
N ILE A 91 -3.02 17.92 -3.80
CA ILE A 91 -2.31 16.89 -3.04
C ILE A 91 -0.78 17.14 -3.03
N GLY A 92 -0.31 18.25 -2.44
CA GLY A 92 -1.06 19.20 -1.59
C GLY A 92 -0.21 20.34 -1.03
N ASN A 93 -0.74 21.02 0.00
CA ASN A 93 -0.11 22.17 0.64
C ASN A 93 0.85 21.72 1.75
N ILE A 94 2.10 22.19 1.70
CA ILE A 94 3.15 21.81 2.67
C ILE A 94 2.96 22.61 3.96
N LEU A 95 2.11 22.11 4.86
CA LEU A 95 1.68 22.87 6.05
C LEU A 95 2.83 23.40 6.90
N PRO A 96 3.93 22.65 7.15
CA PRO A 96 5.04 23.16 7.96
C PRO A 96 5.77 24.36 7.38
N LEU A 97 5.58 24.67 6.09
CA LEU A 97 6.24 25.76 5.36
C LEU A 97 5.28 26.92 5.05
N ARG A 98 4.02 26.87 5.50
CA ARG A 98 2.97 27.84 5.18
C ARG A 98 2.37 28.45 6.45
N HIS A 99 1.78 29.64 6.31
CA HIS A 99 0.96 30.21 7.37
C HIS A 99 -0.41 29.51 7.40
N PRO A 100 -0.87 28.98 8.56
CA PRO A 100 -2.08 28.17 8.63
C PRO A 100 -3.36 28.98 8.34
N VAL A 101 -3.46 30.22 8.81
CA VAL A 101 -4.63 31.08 8.56
C VAL A 101 -4.81 31.37 7.07
N GLN A 102 -3.74 31.82 6.38
CA GLN A 102 -3.78 32.06 4.94
C GLN A 102 -4.12 30.78 4.15
N THR A 103 -3.61 29.63 4.59
CA THR A 103 -3.96 28.34 3.97
C THR A 103 -5.45 28.03 4.13
N ALA A 104 -6.05 28.30 5.29
CA ALA A 104 -7.49 28.13 5.52
C ALA A 104 -8.34 29.10 4.68
N GLU A 105 -7.91 30.37 4.56
CA GLU A 105 -8.55 31.36 3.69
C GLU A 105 -8.54 30.93 2.23
N GLU A 106 -7.40 30.44 1.72
CA GLU A 106 -7.28 29.93 0.35
C GLU A 106 -8.18 28.71 0.12
N PHE A 107 -8.26 27.79 1.09
CA PHE A 107 -9.18 26.64 1.02
C PHE A 107 -10.64 27.07 0.96
N ALA A 108 -11.05 27.98 1.84
CA ALA A 108 -12.41 28.50 1.84
C ALA A 108 -12.73 29.27 0.55
N MET A 109 -11.79 30.08 0.06
CA MET A 109 -11.92 30.82 -1.20
C MET A 109 -12.10 29.87 -2.39
N MET A 110 -11.26 28.84 -2.53
CA MET A 110 -11.40 27.85 -3.62
C MET A 110 -12.70 27.05 -3.50
N ASP A 111 -13.13 26.72 -2.28
CA ASP A 111 -14.40 26.06 -2.07
C ASP A 111 -15.59 26.93 -2.50
N CYS A 112 -15.59 28.21 -2.14
CA CYS A 112 -16.58 29.18 -2.59
C CYS A 112 -16.56 29.39 -4.11
N LEU A 113 -15.38 29.60 -4.70
CA LEU A 113 -15.21 29.79 -6.15
C LEU A 113 -15.70 28.59 -6.96
N SER A 114 -15.50 27.39 -6.41
CA SER A 114 -15.90 26.15 -7.07
C SER A 114 -17.37 25.79 -6.85
N GLY A 115 -18.06 26.46 -5.91
CA GLY A 115 -19.43 26.10 -5.53
C GLY A 115 -19.50 24.79 -4.74
N GLY A 116 -18.52 24.52 -3.88
CA GLY A 116 -18.47 23.30 -3.06
C GLY A 116 -17.88 22.08 -3.78
N ARG A 117 -16.98 22.29 -4.74
CA ARG A 117 -16.30 21.21 -5.48
C ARG A 117 -14.84 21.02 -5.09
N PHE A 118 -14.34 21.80 -4.14
CA PHE A 118 -12.95 21.76 -3.72
C PHE A 118 -12.66 20.57 -2.80
N ILE A 119 -11.49 19.95 -2.93
CA ILE A 119 -10.96 18.96 -1.98
C ILE A 119 -9.61 19.49 -1.47
N ALA A 120 -9.53 19.75 -0.17
CA ALA A 120 -8.33 20.27 0.45
C ALA A 120 -7.27 19.17 0.57
N GLY A 121 -6.02 19.52 0.28
CA GLY A 121 -4.88 18.60 0.36
C GLY A 121 -3.80 19.14 1.27
N ILE A 122 -3.36 18.30 2.20
CA ILE A 122 -2.30 18.64 3.15
C ILE A 122 -1.16 17.64 3.04
N VAL A 123 0.07 18.13 3.07
CA VAL A 123 1.27 17.31 3.03
C VAL A 123 2.28 17.79 4.06
N ARG A 124 3.23 16.91 4.36
CA ARG A 124 4.40 17.26 5.17
C ARG A 124 5.52 17.87 4.36
N GLY A 125 5.60 17.62 3.07
CA GLY A 125 6.72 18.02 2.22
C GLY A 125 7.89 17.04 2.25
N VAL A 126 8.90 17.35 1.46
CA VAL A 126 10.06 16.49 1.18
C VAL A 126 11.39 17.17 1.59
N PRO A 127 12.47 16.41 1.79
CA PRO A 127 13.69 16.90 2.45
C PRO A 127 14.31 18.19 1.90
N PHE A 128 14.39 18.36 0.58
CA PHE A 128 15.05 19.52 -0.03
C PHE A 128 14.28 20.83 0.19
N GLU A 129 12.97 20.77 0.42
CA GLU A 129 12.13 21.93 0.65
C GLU A 129 12.48 22.57 1.99
N TYR A 130 12.59 21.78 3.06
CA TYR A 130 13.00 22.23 4.38
C TYR A 130 14.36 22.92 4.40
N VAL A 131 15.35 22.33 3.73
CA VAL A 131 16.70 22.92 3.63
C VAL A 131 16.66 24.25 2.88
N SER A 132 15.83 24.38 1.84
CA SER A 132 15.77 25.58 1.01
C SER A 132 14.93 26.69 1.63
N TYR A 133 13.86 26.33 2.34
CA TYR A 133 13.03 27.25 3.13
C TYR A 133 13.63 27.60 4.49
N ASN A 134 14.76 26.99 4.86
CA ASN A 134 15.42 27.18 6.15
C ASN A 134 14.50 26.88 7.35
N VAL A 135 13.72 25.80 7.23
CA VAL A 135 12.85 25.30 8.31
C VAL A 135 13.44 24.02 8.87
N ASP A 136 13.53 23.93 10.19
CA ASP A 136 14.05 22.76 10.88
C ASP A 136 13.18 21.51 10.57
N PRO A 137 13.71 20.49 9.87
CA PRO A 137 12.98 19.28 9.53
C PRO A 137 12.51 18.47 10.75
N PHE A 138 13.16 18.60 11.91
CA PHE A 138 12.73 17.96 13.15
C PHE A 138 11.39 18.51 13.67
N THR A 139 11.09 19.77 13.36
CA THR A 139 9.82 20.41 13.74
C THR A 139 8.67 20.10 12.78
N SER A 140 8.93 19.36 11.68
CA SER A 140 7.97 19.12 10.60
C SER A 140 6.62 18.58 11.06
N ARG A 141 6.61 17.55 11.90
CA ARG A 141 5.39 16.88 12.36
C ARG A 141 4.57 17.76 13.31
N GLU A 142 5.24 18.38 14.28
CA GLU A 142 4.59 19.24 15.26
C GLU A 142 4.00 20.48 14.56
N ARG A 143 4.75 21.11 13.65
CA ARG A 143 4.25 22.22 12.82
C ARG A 143 3.04 21.82 11.96
N MET A 144 3.07 20.64 11.33
CA MET A 144 1.93 20.16 10.54
C MET A 144 0.69 20.01 11.42
N LYS A 145 0.82 19.36 12.59
CA LYS A 145 -0.29 19.14 13.53
C LYS A 145 -0.86 20.46 14.02
N GLU A 146 -0.02 21.37 14.52
CA GLU A 146 -0.44 22.69 15.01
C GLU A 146 -1.12 23.50 13.90
N SER A 147 -0.56 23.48 12.69
CA SER A 147 -1.12 24.19 11.54
C SER A 147 -2.48 23.61 11.12
N TYR A 148 -2.65 22.29 11.15
CA TYR A 148 -3.93 21.65 10.87
C TYR A 148 -4.98 22.03 11.92
N GLU A 149 -4.63 22.06 13.21
CA GLU A 149 -5.54 22.48 14.28
C GLU A 149 -6.03 23.92 14.06
N ILE A 150 -5.12 24.85 13.75
CA ILE A 150 -5.48 26.24 13.42
C ILE A 150 -6.37 26.30 12.17
N ILE A 151 -6.07 25.52 11.13
CA ILE A 151 -6.91 25.45 9.92
C ILE A 151 -8.32 24.97 10.29
N GLN A 152 -8.47 23.92 11.09
CA GLN A 152 -9.79 23.43 11.52
C GLN A 152 -10.56 24.49 12.29
N LYS A 153 -9.91 25.23 13.21
CA LYS A 153 -10.53 26.35 13.91
C LYS A 153 -10.97 27.46 12.94
N CYS A 154 -10.13 27.82 11.97
CA CYS A 154 -10.49 28.80 10.94
C CYS A 154 -11.74 28.38 10.15
N LEU A 155 -11.86 27.10 9.78
CA LEU A 155 -12.97 26.63 8.95
C LEU A 155 -14.29 26.46 9.73
N THR A 156 -14.23 26.33 11.06
CA THR A 156 -15.39 25.95 11.89
C THR A 156 -15.84 27.03 12.87
N GLU A 157 -14.94 27.83 13.43
CA GLU A 157 -15.23 28.84 14.45
C GLU A 157 -15.47 30.22 13.84
N GLU A 158 -16.23 31.07 14.54
CA GLU A 158 -16.53 32.43 14.09
C GLU A 158 -15.33 33.38 14.32
N ILE A 159 -14.73 33.31 15.51
CA ILE A 159 -13.53 34.05 15.90
C ILE A 159 -12.82 33.30 17.04
N PHE A 160 -11.48 33.29 17.04
CA PHE A 160 -10.71 32.65 18.11
C PHE A 160 -9.32 33.25 18.34
N ASP A 161 -8.81 33.03 19.54
CA ASP A 161 -7.39 33.18 19.88
C ASP A 161 -6.71 31.80 19.87
N TYR A 162 -5.41 31.76 19.60
CA TYR A 162 -4.62 30.54 19.61
C TYR A 162 -3.25 30.80 20.23
N GLU A 163 -2.90 30.05 21.26
CA GLU A 163 -1.58 30.07 21.89
C GLU A 163 -0.92 28.70 21.68
N GLY A 164 0.11 28.68 20.84
CA GLY A 164 0.76 27.46 20.36
C GLY A 164 2.27 27.53 20.45
N LYS A 165 2.93 26.44 20.04
CA LYS A 165 4.39 26.34 20.05
C LYS A 165 5.01 27.12 18.89
N TYR A 166 4.34 27.12 17.73
CA TYR A 166 4.81 27.77 16.50
C TYR A 166 4.03 29.02 16.13
N TRP A 167 2.78 29.12 16.57
CA TRP A 167 1.87 30.22 16.25
C TRP A 167 1.22 30.78 17.50
N ASN A 168 1.20 32.10 17.61
CA ASN A 168 0.40 32.83 18.59
C ASN A 168 -0.45 33.83 17.83
N LEU A 169 -1.77 33.65 17.89
CA LEU A 169 -2.75 34.37 17.07
C LEU A 169 -3.84 34.94 17.97
N THR A 170 -4.35 36.12 17.61
CA THR A 170 -5.39 36.81 18.38
C THR A 170 -6.46 37.31 17.42
N GLY A 171 -7.74 37.07 17.75
CA GLY A 171 -8.89 37.56 17.00
C GLY A 171 -8.98 37.02 15.57
N VAL A 172 -8.58 35.77 15.33
CA VAL A 172 -8.60 35.16 14.00
C VAL A 172 -10.03 34.86 13.59
N SER A 173 -10.45 35.42 12.45
CA SER A 173 -11.73 35.16 11.79
C SER A 173 -11.51 35.24 10.28
N ILE A 174 -11.66 34.12 9.56
CA ILE A 174 -11.38 34.07 8.13
C ILE A 174 -12.59 34.51 7.31
N TRP A 175 -12.31 35.13 6.15
CA TRP A 175 -13.32 35.52 5.17
C TRP A 175 -12.84 35.11 3.77
N PRO A 176 -13.57 34.25 3.03
CA PRO A 176 -14.88 33.66 3.34
C PRO A 176 -14.81 32.41 4.25
N ARG A 177 -15.98 31.90 4.66
CA ARG A 177 -16.15 30.52 5.16
C ARG A 177 -16.41 29.55 4.00
N PRO A 178 -15.98 28.28 4.08
CA PRO A 178 -16.27 27.32 3.03
C PRO A 178 -17.76 26.99 2.96
N ILE A 179 -18.23 26.65 1.75
CA ILE A 179 -19.57 26.13 1.47
C ILE A 179 -19.72 24.73 2.05
N GLN A 180 -18.72 23.86 1.84
CA GLN A 180 -18.71 22.49 2.36
C GLN A 180 -18.43 22.50 3.87
N GLN A 181 -19.28 21.81 4.63
CA GLN A 181 -19.16 21.65 6.09
C GLN A 181 -19.46 20.18 6.46
N PRO A 182 -18.44 19.35 6.77
CA PRO A 182 -17.01 19.67 6.79
C PRO A 182 -16.41 19.80 5.38
N LEU A 183 -15.32 20.56 5.26
CA LEU A 183 -14.49 20.58 4.05
C LEU A 183 -13.73 19.25 3.91
N PRO A 184 -13.75 18.56 2.75
CA PRO A 184 -13.02 17.31 2.58
C PRO A 184 -11.50 17.51 2.56
N PHE A 185 -10.76 16.66 3.29
CA PHE A 185 -9.30 16.65 3.33
C PHE A 185 -8.71 15.33 2.84
N TRP A 186 -7.71 15.40 1.96
CA TRP A 186 -6.90 14.28 1.50
C TRP A 186 -5.42 14.50 1.88
N MET A 187 -4.70 13.42 2.14
CA MET A 187 -3.26 13.49 2.40
C MET A 187 -2.52 12.21 1.98
N PRO A 188 -1.28 12.32 1.47
CA PRO A 188 -0.41 11.16 1.31
C PRO A 188 -0.05 10.55 2.68
N THR A 189 -0.13 9.22 2.82
CA THR A 189 0.11 8.52 4.10
C THR A 189 1.37 7.65 4.06
N GLY A 190 2.52 8.28 3.82
CA GLY A 190 3.81 7.57 3.62
C GLY A 190 4.61 7.19 4.89
N SER A 191 4.08 7.39 6.10
CA SER A 191 4.74 6.99 7.36
C SER A 191 3.73 6.55 8.41
N LEU A 192 4.17 5.79 9.43
CA LEU A 192 3.32 5.31 10.51
C LEU A 192 2.60 6.46 11.24
N GLU A 193 3.33 7.52 11.56
CA GLU A 193 2.74 8.68 12.25
C GLU A 193 1.75 9.44 11.37
N THR A 194 1.97 9.43 10.05
CA THR A 194 1.09 10.11 9.09
C THR A 194 -0.20 9.32 8.89
N ILE A 195 -0.11 7.98 8.87
CA ILE A 195 -1.27 7.07 8.89
C ILE A 195 -2.08 7.29 10.18
N GLU A 196 -1.42 7.34 11.34
CA GLU A 196 -2.09 7.60 12.62
C GLU A 196 -2.78 8.96 12.62
N PHE A 197 -2.09 10.02 12.20
CA PHE A 197 -2.64 11.36 12.12
C PHE A 197 -3.90 11.42 11.25
N ALA A 198 -3.86 10.76 10.08
CA ALA A 198 -4.97 10.68 9.15
C ALA A 198 -6.13 9.87 9.73
N ALA A 199 -5.85 8.72 10.33
CA ALA A 199 -6.83 7.83 10.94
C ALA A 199 -7.55 8.47 12.13
N GLU A 200 -6.83 9.20 13.00
CA GLU A 200 -7.42 9.96 14.12
C GLU A 200 -8.46 10.97 13.62
N ARG A 201 -8.18 11.61 12.47
CA ARG A 201 -8.96 12.73 11.91
C ARG A 201 -9.89 12.32 10.78
N ARG A 202 -9.94 11.03 10.44
CA ARG A 202 -10.72 10.48 9.31
C ARG A 202 -10.40 11.13 7.96
N ILE A 203 -9.14 11.52 7.76
CA ILE A 203 -8.64 12.12 6.51
C ILE A 203 -8.38 11.00 5.50
N SER A 204 -8.84 11.15 4.26
CA SER A 204 -8.58 10.15 3.21
C SER A 204 -7.07 10.05 2.92
N GLY A 205 -6.55 8.83 2.96
CA GLY A 205 -5.15 8.53 2.74
C GLY A 205 -4.85 8.19 1.28
N ALA A 206 -3.85 8.84 0.70
CA ALA A 206 -3.38 8.58 -0.65
C ALA A 206 -2.04 7.84 -0.66
N GLN A 207 -1.90 6.91 -1.60
CA GLN A 207 -0.64 6.25 -1.91
C GLN A 207 -0.27 6.50 -3.37
N VAL A 208 1.02 6.74 -3.62
CA VAL A 208 1.57 7.06 -4.94
C VAL A 208 2.93 6.39 -5.08
N PHE A 209 3.23 5.87 -6.28
CA PHE A 209 4.51 5.21 -6.59
C PHE A 209 4.88 4.00 -5.71
N TYR A 210 3.90 3.16 -5.36
CA TYR A 210 4.14 1.84 -4.77
C TYR A 210 3.79 0.72 -5.76
N PRO A 211 4.43 -0.44 -5.68
CA PRO A 211 3.92 -1.65 -6.31
C PRO A 211 2.54 -2.03 -5.72
N PRO A 212 1.73 -2.87 -6.39
CA PRO A 212 0.39 -3.24 -5.94
C PRO A 212 0.30 -3.73 -4.49
N HIS A 213 1.24 -4.58 -4.06
CA HIS A 213 1.27 -5.12 -2.69
C HIS A 213 1.46 -4.01 -1.63
N GLY A 214 2.29 -3.00 -1.94
CA GLY A 214 2.54 -1.88 -1.02
C GLY A 214 1.31 -0.98 -0.79
N PHE A 215 0.41 -0.87 -1.77
CA PHE A 215 -0.87 -0.17 -1.58
C PHE A 215 -1.74 -0.91 -0.56
N LYS A 216 -1.90 -2.23 -0.74
CA LYS A 216 -2.68 -3.07 0.17
C LYS A 216 -2.15 -2.98 1.59
N GLU A 217 -0.85 -3.19 1.79
CA GLU A 217 -0.21 -3.14 3.11
C GLU A 217 -0.44 -1.79 3.80
N SER A 218 -0.29 -0.69 3.07
CA SER A 218 -0.50 0.64 3.62
C SER A 218 -1.95 0.91 4.01
N PHE A 219 -2.91 0.53 3.16
CA PHE A 219 -4.34 0.74 3.46
C PHE A 219 -4.84 -0.18 4.57
N ASP A 220 -4.36 -1.42 4.64
CA ASP A 220 -4.70 -2.33 5.73
C ASP A 220 -4.11 -1.85 7.07
N LEU A 221 -2.90 -1.30 7.05
CA LEU A 221 -2.31 -0.66 8.22
C LEU A 221 -3.14 0.56 8.66
N TYR A 222 -3.61 1.39 7.74
CA TYR A 222 -4.54 2.47 8.07
C TYR A 222 -5.82 1.92 8.72
N LYS A 223 -6.47 0.91 8.13
CA LYS A 223 -7.68 0.30 8.68
C LYS A 223 -7.44 -0.24 10.09
N LYS A 224 -6.32 -0.92 10.30
CA LYS A 224 -5.90 -1.44 11.60
C LYS A 224 -5.75 -0.30 12.62
N VAL A 225 -5.01 0.75 12.28
CA VAL A 225 -4.80 1.91 13.17
C VAL A 225 -6.11 2.62 13.50
N ALA A 226 -6.98 2.84 12.51
CA ALA A 226 -8.30 3.43 12.69
C ALA A 226 -9.16 2.62 13.65
N GLN A 227 -9.19 1.29 13.50
CA GLN A 227 -9.99 0.40 14.33
C GLN A 227 -9.43 0.28 15.75
N GLU A 228 -8.15 -0.07 15.88
CA GLU A 228 -7.52 -0.39 17.17
C GLU A 228 -7.33 0.83 18.05
N ARG A 229 -7.04 2.01 17.46
CA ARG A 229 -6.71 3.22 18.23
C ARG A 229 -7.84 4.23 18.31
N PHE A 230 -8.72 4.26 17.31
CA PHE A 230 -9.74 5.30 17.18
C PHE A 230 -11.17 4.74 17.05
N GLY A 231 -11.35 3.41 17.07
CA GLY A 231 -12.65 2.76 17.16
C GLY A 231 -13.56 2.93 15.94
N TRP A 232 -12.99 3.12 14.75
CA TRP A 232 -13.79 3.21 13.51
C TRP A 232 -13.17 2.43 12.35
N THR A 233 -14.03 1.95 11.46
CA THR A 233 -13.64 1.18 10.27
C THR A 233 -13.71 2.07 9.03
N PRO A 234 -12.58 2.32 8.33
CA PRO A 234 -12.58 3.07 7.08
C PRO A 234 -13.25 2.33 5.93
N GLY A 235 -14.02 3.06 5.12
CA GLY A 235 -14.56 2.58 3.85
C GLY A 235 -13.59 2.74 2.69
N TYR A 236 -13.99 2.30 1.50
CA TYR A 236 -13.21 2.47 0.28
C TYR A 236 -12.95 3.95 -0.05
N ASP A 237 -13.90 4.84 0.24
CA ASP A 237 -13.77 6.30 0.02
C ASP A 237 -12.69 6.96 0.92
N ASN A 238 -12.14 6.24 1.90
CA ASN A 238 -11.00 6.73 2.68
C ASN A 238 -9.65 6.51 1.99
N PHE A 239 -9.61 5.80 0.85
CA PHE A 239 -8.36 5.39 0.21
C PHE A 239 -8.26 5.85 -1.24
N VAL A 240 -7.11 6.44 -1.58
CA VAL A 240 -6.81 6.98 -2.90
C VAL A 240 -5.62 6.26 -3.50
N GLY A 241 -5.87 5.57 -4.62
CA GLY A 241 -4.89 4.77 -5.35
C GLY A 241 -4.29 5.53 -6.56
N ALA A 242 -3.04 5.99 -6.51
CA ALA A 242 -2.42 6.70 -7.64
C ALA A 242 -1.50 5.82 -8.51
N ARG A 243 -1.69 5.85 -9.84
CA ARG A 243 -0.93 5.04 -10.81
C ARG A 243 -0.43 5.89 -11.97
N LEU A 244 0.86 5.75 -12.32
CA LEU A 244 1.35 6.12 -13.65
C LEU A 244 0.69 5.20 -14.67
N LEU A 245 0.14 5.77 -15.74
CA LEU A 245 -0.45 4.97 -16.80
C LEU A 245 -0.35 5.64 -18.18
N HIS A 246 -0.33 4.80 -19.21
CA HIS A 246 -0.49 5.23 -20.60
C HIS A 246 -1.31 4.20 -21.37
N VAL A 247 -2.29 4.69 -22.13
CA VAL A 247 -3.24 3.88 -22.90
C VAL A 247 -3.14 4.25 -24.38
N ALA A 248 -2.91 3.26 -25.23
CA ALA A 248 -2.94 3.42 -26.69
C ALA A 248 -3.76 2.29 -27.34
N ASP A 249 -3.88 2.28 -28.67
CA ASP A 249 -4.73 1.30 -29.37
C ASP A 249 -4.22 -0.15 -29.24
N THR A 250 -2.90 -0.32 -29.05
CA THR A 250 -2.26 -1.62 -28.86
C THR A 250 -1.19 -1.53 -27.77
N ASN A 251 -0.89 -2.66 -27.11
CA ASN A 251 0.21 -2.75 -26.14
C ASN A 251 1.54 -2.26 -26.72
N ALA A 252 1.89 -2.67 -27.94
CA ALA A 252 3.15 -2.29 -28.58
C ALA A 252 3.24 -0.77 -28.80
N GLN A 253 2.14 -0.15 -29.23
CA GLN A 253 2.08 1.30 -29.39
C GLN A 253 2.20 2.03 -28.04
N ALA A 254 1.48 1.58 -27.02
CA ALA A 254 1.53 2.21 -25.70
C ALA A 254 2.97 2.23 -25.14
N ILE A 255 3.66 1.08 -25.23
CA ILE A 255 5.05 0.96 -24.78
C ILE A 255 5.97 1.88 -25.58
N ALA A 256 5.87 1.86 -26.91
CA ALA A 256 6.70 2.70 -27.79
C ALA A 256 6.50 4.21 -27.51
N GLU A 257 5.28 4.62 -27.18
CA GLU A 257 4.94 6.00 -26.90
C GLU A 257 5.43 6.49 -25.53
N ALA A 258 5.35 5.65 -24.49
CA ALA A 258 5.60 6.03 -23.10
C ALA A 258 7.05 5.80 -22.64
N LYS A 259 7.78 4.86 -23.23
CA LYS A 259 9.07 4.37 -22.72
C LYS A 259 10.09 5.46 -22.41
N GLU A 260 10.30 6.39 -23.35
CA GLU A 260 11.26 7.49 -23.15
C GLU A 260 10.79 8.48 -22.09
N ALA A 261 9.49 8.79 -22.08
CA ALA A 261 8.92 9.74 -21.14
C ALA A 261 8.94 9.23 -19.69
N VAL A 262 8.76 7.92 -19.50
CA VAL A 262 8.91 7.25 -18.21
C VAL A 262 10.38 7.26 -17.75
N ALA A 263 11.30 6.92 -18.64
CA ALA A 263 12.74 6.99 -18.32
C ALA A 263 13.15 8.42 -17.95
N TYR A 264 12.64 9.43 -18.67
CA TYR A 264 12.83 10.84 -18.35
C TYR A 264 12.29 11.17 -16.96
N PHE A 265 11.05 10.77 -16.66
CA PHE A 265 10.41 11.00 -15.36
C PHE A 265 11.28 10.47 -14.21
N PHE A 266 11.66 9.19 -14.24
CA PHE A 266 12.49 8.61 -13.18
C PHE A 266 13.91 9.19 -13.15
N ARG A 267 14.46 9.67 -14.27
CA ARG A 267 15.74 10.41 -14.26
C ARG A 267 15.66 11.72 -13.47
N VAL A 268 14.57 12.49 -13.61
CA VAL A 268 14.42 13.77 -12.89
C VAL A 268 13.82 13.60 -11.50
N PHE A 269 13.07 12.53 -11.25
CA PHE A 269 12.39 12.23 -9.99
C PHE A 269 13.27 11.56 -8.93
N SER A 270 14.13 10.60 -9.31
CA SER A 270 14.59 9.58 -8.37
C SER A 270 15.58 10.03 -7.27
N ARG A 271 16.42 11.08 -7.44
CA ARG A 271 17.23 11.56 -6.29
C ARG A 271 16.58 12.64 -5.44
N PRO A 272 15.89 13.66 -5.97
CA PRO A 272 15.23 14.66 -5.14
C PRO A 272 14.27 14.04 -4.10
N VAL A 273 13.55 12.99 -4.49
CA VAL A 273 12.53 12.36 -3.63
C VAL A 273 13.05 11.11 -2.89
N ASN A 274 13.88 10.27 -3.52
CA ASN A 274 14.26 8.97 -2.95
C ASN A 274 15.72 8.83 -2.50
N ASN A 275 16.62 9.76 -2.88
CA ASN A 275 17.98 9.79 -2.34
C ASN A 275 18.25 11.15 -1.68
N PRO A 276 17.47 11.53 -0.66
CA PRO A 276 17.91 12.59 0.21
C PRO A 276 19.20 12.10 0.84
N ALA A 277 20.27 12.89 0.80
CA ALA A 277 21.19 12.84 1.93
C ALA A 277 20.28 12.89 3.17
N PRO A 278 20.27 11.86 4.04
CA PRO A 278 19.20 11.67 5.02
C PRO A 278 19.11 12.93 5.84
N VAL A 279 18.12 13.78 5.55
CA VAL A 279 17.93 15.03 6.28
C VAL A 279 17.37 14.57 7.63
N PRO A 280 18.15 14.65 8.71
CA PRO A 280 17.71 14.13 9.98
C PRO A 280 16.43 14.84 10.43
N GLY A 281 15.55 14.12 11.13
CA GLY A 281 14.29 14.68 11.67
C GLY A 281 13.04 14.47 10.81
N LEU A 282 13.16 14.16 9.51
CA LEU A 282 11.98 13.87 8.68
C LEU A 282 11.42 12.46 8.88
N HIS A 283 12.19 11.48 9.31
CA HIS A 283 11.62 10.19 9.68
C HIS A 283 11.99 9.87 11.13
N THR A 284 11.04 9.34 11.89
CA THR A 284 11.37 8.67 13.15
C THR A 284 12.14 7.40 12.83
N ASP A 285 12.93 6.88 13.78
CA ASP A 285 13.66 5.63 13.58
C ASP A 285 12.70 4.48 13.24
N GLN A 286 11.55 4.41 13.92
CA GLN A 286 10.53 3.41 13.66
C GLN A 286 9.96 3.50 12.23
N SER A 287 9.61 4.70 11.77
CA SER A 287 9.11 4.89 10.40
C SER A 287 10.21 4.67 9.34
N PHE A 288 11.45 5.02 9.66
CA PHE A 288 12.58 4.77 8.78
C PHE A 288 12.83 3.26 8.63
N GLN A 289 12.85 2.51 9.72
CA GLN A 289 12.97 1.05 9.73
C GLN A 289 11.78 0.37 9.04
N HIS A 290 10.56 0.79 9.34
CA HIS A 290 9.37 0.29 8.65
C HIS A 290 9.49 0.48 7.14
N ARG A 291 9.92 1.68 6.70
CA ARG A 291 10.11 1.98 5.27
C ARG A 291 11.23 1.17 4.62
N GLN A 292 12.28 0.78 5.36
CA GLN A 292 13.31 -0.11 4.86
C GLN A 292 12.82 -1.56 4.69
N ASN A 293 11.81 -1.96 5.46
CA ASN A 293 11.24 -3.31 5.42
C ASN A 293 10.13 -3.47 4.36
N ILE A 294 9.62 -2.37 3.79
CA ILE A 294 8.73 -2.42 2.64
C ILE A 294 9.59 -2.70 1.41
N ASP A 295 9.28 -3.76 0.65
CA ASP A 295 9.97 -4.11 -0.60
C ASP A 295 9.66 -3.07 -1.69
N ARG A 296 10.34 -1.94 -1.58
CA ARG A 296 10.13 -0.75 -2.41
C ARG A 296 11.44 -0.39 -3.09
N ASP A 297 11.94 -1.30 -3.93
CA ASP A 297 13.03 -0.97 -4.85
C ASP A 297 12.51 0.04 -5.88
N PHE A 298 12.60 1.32 -5.52
CA PHE A 298 12.04 2.38 -6.31
C PHE A 298 12.83 2.49 -7.62
N PRO A 299 12.17 2.61 -8.79
CA PRO A 299 12.88 2.63 -10.05
C PRO A 299 13.92 3.75 -10.12
N GLY A 300 15.15 3.35 -10.38
CA GLY A 300 16.25 4.27 -10.64
C GLY A 300 16.24 4.78 -12.08
N PRO A 301 17.13 5.73 -12.42
CA PRO A 301 17.26 6.25 -13.78
C PRO A 301 17.60 5.21 -14.84
N HIS A 302 18.09 4.03 -14.43
CA HIS A 302 18.54 2.95 -15.31
C HIS A 302 17.66 1.69 -15.20
N THR A 303 16.60 1.71 -14.39
CA THR A 303 15.69 0.56 -14.30
C THR A 303 15.03 0.36 -15.68
N PRO A 304 15.04 -0.86 -16.24
CA PRO A 304 14.39 -1.13 -17.52
C PRO A 304 12.89 -0.86 -17.48
N PHE A 305 12.34 -0.30 -18.55
CA PHE A 305 10.90 -0.01 -18.66
C PHE A 305 10.04 -1.26 -18.43
N GLU A 306 10.42 -2.41 -19.01
CA GLU A 306 9.66 -3.66 -18.83
C GLU A 306 9.64 -4.10 -17.37
N GLN A 307 10.74 -3.90 -16.65
CA GLN A 307 10.77 -4.16 -15.21
C GLN A 307 9.81 -3.23 -14.47
N MET A 308 9.85 -1.91 -14.72
CA MET A 308 8.92 -0.95 -14.11
C MET A 308 7.44 -1.31 -14.38
N ARG A 309 7.15 -1.80 -15.58
CA ARG A 309 5.80 -2.23 -15.98
C ARG A 309 5.39 -3.52 -15.28
N ASN A 310 6.27 -4.51 -15.20
CA ASN A 310 6.03 -5.79 -14.52
C ASN A 310 5.84 -5.61 -13.01
N ASP A 311 6.66 -4.76 -12.39
CA ASP A 311 6.61 -4.45 -10.95
C ASP A 311 5.41 -3.55 -10.59
N GLY A 312 4.67 -3.05 -11.60
CA GLY A 312 3.46 -2.26 -11.40
C GLY A 312 3.69 -0.78 -11.06
N PHE A 313 4.87 -0.25 -11.34
CA PHE A 313 5.15 1.19 -11.23
C PHE A 313 4.53 2.00 -12.36
N ILE A 314 4.31 1.38 -13.53
CA ILE A 314 3.50 1.96 -14.61
C ILE A 314 2.55 0.94 -15.23
N VAL A 315 1.30 1.36 -15.44
CA VAL A 315 0.27 0.59 -16.16
C VAL A 315 0.23 1.06 -17.61
N CYS A 316 0.90 0.34 -18.50
CA CYS A 316 1.03 0.74 -19.90
C CYS A 316 0.53 -0.35 -20.85
N GLY A 317 -0.46 -0.04 -21.70
CA GLY A 317 -1.02 -1.01 -22.63
C GLY A 317 -2.23 -0.53 -23.43
N ASP A 318 -2.91 -1.49 -24.06
CA ASP A 318 -4.23 -1.29 -24.65
C ASP A 318 -5.34 -1.27 -23.58
N PRO A 319 -6.57 -0.84 -23.91
CA PRO A 319 -7.64 -0.76 -22.93
C PRO A 319 -7.96 -2.07 -22.20
N ASP A 320 -7.84 -3.22 -22.87
CA ASP A 320 -8.17 -4.52 -22.28
C ASP A 320 -7.10 -4.96 -21.27
N TYR A 321 -5.82 -4.73 -21.58
CA TYR A 321 -4.73 -4.91 -20.63
C TYR A 321 -4.89 -3.99 -19.41
N VAL A 322 -5.11 -2.69 -19.64
CA VAL A 322 -5.21 -1.69 -18.57
C VAL A 322 -6.42 -1.96 -17.68
N THR A 323 -7.56 -2.36 -18.25
CA THR A 323 -8.77 -2.72 -17.49
C THR A 323 -8.51 -3.89 -16.56
N ARG A 324 -7.97 -5.00 -17.09
CA ARG A 324 -7.69 -6.20 -16.27
C ARG A 324 -6.68 -5.91 -15.17
N TRP A 325 -5.63 -5.15 -15.49
CA TRP A 325 -4.60 -4.79 -14.52
C TRP A 325 -5.18 -3.94 -13.38
N LEU A 326 -5.93 -2.88 -13.72
CA LEU A 326 -6.52 -1.97 -12.74
C LEU A 326 -7.62 -2.64 -11.93
N GLU A 327 -8.44 -3.50 -12.52
CA GLU A 327 -9.44 -4.26 -11.76
C GLU A 327 -8.79 -5.08 -10.65
N ASN A 328 -7.72 -5.81 -10.97
CA ASN A 328 -6.98 -6.57 -9.97
C ASN A 328 -6.38 -5.66 -8.89
N ASP A 329 -5.70 -4.59 -9.28
CA ASP A 329 -5.09 -3.64 -8.34
C ASP A 329 -6.13 -3.01 -7.40
N MET A 330 -7.25 -2.53 -7.96
CA MET A 330 -8.35 -1.93 -7.21
C MET A 330 -8.97 -2.92 -6.22
N ARG A 331 -9.22 -4.17 -6.62
CA ARG A 331 -9.80 -5.20 -5.74
C ARG A 331 -8.83 -5.60 -4.62
N VAL A 332 -7.55 -5.78 -4.94
CA VAL A 332 -6.53 -6.22 -3.98
C VAL A 332 -6.20 -5.13 -2.98
N ALA A 333 -5.96 -3.91 -3.43
CA ALA A 333 -5.64 -2.80 -2.55
C ALA A 333 -6.86 -2.24 -1.81
N GLY A 334 -8.05 -2.33 -2.42
CA GLY A 334 -9.31 -1.89 -1.79
C GLY A 334 -9.38 -0.38 -1.60
N TYR A 335 -9.19 0.39 -2.68
CA TYR A 335 -9.40 1.84 -2.70
C TYR A 335 -10.64 2.24 -3.51
N GLY A 336 -11.32 3.32 -3.11
CA GLY A 336 -12.53 3.83 -3.76
C GLY A 336 -12.30 4.99 -4.72
N HIS A 337 -11.13 5.63 -4.63
CA HIS A 337 -10.71 6.73 -5.49
C HIS A 337 -9.46 6.33 -6.29
N PHE A 338 -9.55 6.29 -7.61
CA PHE A 338 -8.41 6.10 -8.50
C PHE A 338 -7.88 7.43 -8.98
N LEU A 339 -6.56 7.64 -8.87
CA LEU A 339 -5.88 8.86 -9.27
C LEU A 339 -4.91 8.55 -10.42
N GLY A 340 -5.38 8.74 -11.66
CA GLY A 340 -4.63 8.41 -12.86
C GLY A 340 -3.59 9.46 -13.22
N MET A 341 -2.33 9.05 -13.35
CA MET A 341 -1.19 9.86 -13.78
C MET A 341 -0.85 9.62 -15.24
N PHE A 342 -1.55 10.34 -16.12
CA PHE A 342 -1.47 10.19 -17.58
C PHE A 342 -0.33 11.00 -18.20
N HIS A 343 -0.03 12.19 -17.66
CA HIS A 343 1.11 12.98 -18.13
C HIS A 343 2.37 12.54 -17.37
N VAL A 344 3.14 11.66 -17.99
CA VAL A 344 4.38 11.16 -17.38
C VAL A 344 5.59 11.85 -17.99
N GLY A 345 6.37 12.55 -17.17
CA GLY A 345 7.63 13.14 -17.60
C GLY A 345 7.44 14.18 -18.71
N ASN A 346 7.97 13.89 -19.90
CA ASN A 346 7.88 14.76 -21.07
C ASN A 346 7.02 14.15 -22.20
N LEU A 347 6.03 13.31 -21.84
CA LEU A 347 5.11 12.70 -22.80
C LEU A 347 4.38 13.78 -23.60
N ALA A 348 4.28 13.59 -24.91
CA ALA A 348 3.67 14.58 -25.79
C ALA A 348 2.19 14.80 -25.48
N HIS A 349 1.76 16.06 -25.46
CA HIS A 349 0.39 16.49 -25.14
C HIS A 349 -0.68 15.70 -25.91
N ASP A 350 -0.54 15.55 -27.23
CA ASP A 350 -1.50 14.83 -28.07
C ASP A 350 -1.68 13.35 -27.66
N LYS A 351 -0.59 12.70 -27.22
CA LYS A 351 -0.61 11.34 -26.70
C LYS A 351 -1.32 11.26 -25.34
N VAL A 352 -1.10 12.23 -24.45
CA VAL A 352 -1.80 12.31 -23.16
C VAL A 352 -3.30 12.49 -23.38
N MET A 353 -3.69 13.43 -24.23
CA MET A 353 -5.09 13.70 -24.58
C MET A 353 -5.76 12.45 -25.19
N LYS A 354 -5.06 11.73 -26.09
CA LYS A 354 -5.56 10.48 -26.68
C LYS A 354 -5.71 9.38 -25.62
N SER A 355 -4.72 9.22 -24.75
CA SER A 355 -4.74 8.23 -23.69
C SER A 355 -5.91 8.44 -22.72
N LYS A 356 -6.16 9.69 -22.31
CA LYS A 356 -7.32 10.04 -21.47
C LYS A 356 -8.65 9.71 -22.14
N ARG A 357 -8.79 9.99 -23.44
CA ARG A 357 -10.00 9.62 -24.22
C ARG A 357 -10.23 8.11 -24.25
N LEU A 358 -9.20 7.34 -24.62
CA LEU A 358 -9.29 5.89 -24.66
C LEU A 358 -9.61 5.30 -23.29
N PHE A 359 -8.97 5.81 -22.24
CA PHE A 359 -9.24 5.38 -20.86
C PHE A 359 -10.69 5.67 -20.46
N ALA A 360 -11.19 6.88 -20.72
CA ALA A 360 -12.54 7.27 -20.38
C ALA A 360 -13.61 6.48 -21.15
N GLU A 361 -13.38 6.22 -22.43
CA GLU A 361 -14.32 5.50 -23.28
C GLU A 361 -14.35 3.99 -22.99
N ARG A 362 -13.18 3.39 -22.74
CA ARG A 362 -13.03 1.93 -22.77
C ARG A 362 -12.70 1.29 -21.42
N VAL A 363 -12.07 2.02 -20.51
CA VAL A 363 -11.60 1.49 -19.21
C VAL A 363 -12.52 1.91 -18.07
N MET A 364 -12.81 3.21 -17.93
CA MET A 364 -13.64 3.74 -16.83
C MET A 364 -15.01 3.05 -16.70
N PRO A 365 -15.80 2.83 -17.78
CA PRO A 365 -17.12 2.22 -17.66
C PRO A 365 -17.08 0.79 -17.11
N ALA A 366 -16.03 0.03 -17.46
CA ALA A 366 -15.84 -1.33 -16.97
C ALA A 366 -15.53 -1.36 -15.46
N LEU A 367 -14.90 -0.32 -14.91
CA LEU A 367 -14.38 -0.31 -13.54
C LEU A 367 -15.21 0.52 -12.55
N ARG A 368 -16.17 1.34 -13.00
CA ARG A 368 -16.98 2.22 -12.12
C ARG A 368 -17.71 1.50 -10.99
N HIS A 369 -18.12 0.26 -11.21
CA HIS A 369 -18.89 -0.54 -10.25
C HIS A 369 -18.05 -1.08 -9.07
N LEU A 370 -16.71 -1.03 -9.15
CA LEU A 370 -15.82 -1.57 -8.12
C LEU A 370 -15.75 -0.68 -6.87
N ASN A 371 -15.55 -1.28 -5.69
CA ASN A 371 -15.25 -0.59 -4.43
C ASN A 371 -16.13 0.65 -4.18
N VAL A 372 -17.44 0.48 -4.33
CA VAL A 372 -18.43 1.49 -4.01
C VAL A 372 -18.90 1.22 -2.58
N ASP A 373 -18.63 2.15 -1.67
CA ASP A 373 -19.20 2.07 -0.32
C ASP A 373 -20.73 2.15 -0.41
N GLN A 374 -21.44 1.36 0.40
CA GLN A 374 -22.87 1.57 0.55
C GLN A 374 -23.12 2.94 1.20
N PRO A 375 -24.17 3.67 0.79
CA PRO A 375 -24.46 4.97 1.37
C PRO A 375 -24.64 4.83 2.88
N THR A 376 -23.67 5.32 3.63
CA THR A 376 -23.74 5.39 5.09
C THR A 376 -24.78 6.45 5.46
N GLN A 377 -25.73 6.10 6.32
CA GLN A 377 -26.63 7.08 6.91
C GLN A 377 -25.79 8.18 7.56
N SER A 378 -26.02 9.43 7.15
CA SER A 378 -25.32 10.60 7.64
C SER A 378 -25.40 10.65 9.17
N TRP A 379 -24.29 10.42 9.85
CA TRP A 379 -24.19 10.74 11.26
C TRP A 379 -24.12 12.26 11.38
N THR A 380 -25.23 12.88 11.76
CA THR A 380 -25.24 14.26 12.26
C THR A 380 -24.26 14.34 13.43
N THR A 381 -23.27 15.24 13.29
CA THR A 381 -22.25 15.55 14.30
C THR A 381 -22.90 15.87 15.64
N ALA A 382 -22.81 14.94 16.60
CA ALA A 382 -22.98 15.26 18.01
C ALA A 382 -21.67 15.91 18.51
N SER A 383 -21.81 17.07 19.13
CA SER A 383 -20.76 17.87 19.74
C SER A 383 -19.75 17.03 20.52
N ALA A 384 -18.46 17.28 20.30
CA ALA A 384 -17.38 16.76 21.12
C ALA A 384 -17.49 17.30 22.55
N SER A 385 -18.16 16.56 23.44
CA SER A 385 -17.96 16.70 24.88
C SER A 385 -16.94 15.66 25.33
N ALA A 386 -15.91 16.11 26.04
CA ALA A 386 -14.84 15.30 26.60
C ALA A 386 -15.35 13.99 27.23
N TYR A 387 -14.91 12.85 26.69
CA TYR A 387 -15.06 11.55 27.33
C TYR A 387 -13.75 11.19 28.02
N GLU A 388 -13.78 11.14 29.35
CA GLU A 388 -12.73 10.55 30.17
C GLU A 388 -12.59 9.06 29.83
N VAL A 389 -11.43 8.69 29.27
CA VAL A 389 -11.08 7.30 29.00
C VAL A 389 -10.78 6.60 30.32
N LYS A 390 -11.69 5.75 30.79
CA LYS A 390 -11.35 4.70 31.76
C LYS A 390 -10.33 3.76 31.11
N ARG A 391 -9.10 3.78 31.61
CA ARG A 391 -8.07 2.78 31.29
C ARG A 391 -8.57 1.40 31.72
N ALA A 392 -8.98 0.57 30.77
CA ALA A 392 -9.07 -0.88 30.97
C ALA A 392 -7.64 -1.46 30.99
N GLY A 393 -7.43 -2.44 31.87
CA GLY A 393 -6.12 -2.98 32.22
C GLY A 393 -5.36 -3.56 31.02
N ARG A 394 -4.05 -3.33 31.02
CA ARG A 394 -3.08 -4.13 30.28
C ARG A 394 -3.13 -5.54 30.90
N ASP A 395 -3.56 -6.54 30.14
CA ASP A 395 -3.09 -7.94 30.20
C ASP A 395 -4.06 -8.94 29.54
N GLU A 396 -4.56 -8.64 28.33
CA GLU A 396 -5.14 -9.67 27.47
C GLU A 396 -4.53 -9.58 26.07
N LYS A 397 -3.69 -10.56 25.74
CA LYS A 397 -3.19 -10.80 24.38
C LYS A 397 -4.33 -11.39 23.57
N LEU A 398 -5.00 -10.57 22.75
CA LEU A 398 -5.93 -11.06 21.73
C LEU A 398 -5.15 -11.76 20.60
N PRO A 399 -5.62 -12.90 20.08
CA PRO A 399 -4.92 -13.67 19.07
C PRO A 399 -5.07 -13.02 17.69
N LEU A 400 -3.95 -12.61 17.08
CA LEU A 400 -3.89 -12.22 15.68
C LEU A 400 -3.82 -13.50 14.81
N TYR A 401 -4.72 -13.59 13.81
CA TYR A 401 -4.75 -14.55 12.69
C TYR A 401 -5.34 -15.96 12.89
N SER A 402 -6.04 -16.27 13.99
CA SER A 402 -6.78 -17.56 14.09
C SER A 402 -7.74 -17.80 12.92
N ASP A 403 -8.25 -16.72 12.33
CA ASP A 403 -9.33 -16.77 11.34
C ASP A 403 -8.81 -16.92 9.89
N PHE A 404 -7.48 -16.92 9.69
CA PHE A 404 -6.84 -17.05 8.36
C PHE A 404 -5.92 -18.28 8.25
N ASN A 405 -5.82 -19.09 9.31
CA ASN A 405 -4.96 -20.25 9.34
C ASN A 405 -5.69 -21.46 8.72
N TYR A 406 -5.00 -22.12 7.79
CA TYR A 406 -5.43 -23.38 7.21
C TYR A 406 -4.72 -24.51 7.94
N VAL A 407 -5.49 -25.47 8.45
CA VAL A 407 -4.94 -26.62 9.19
C VAL A 407 -5.06 -27.86 8.32
N VAL A 408 -3.91 -28.41 7.91
CA VAL A 408 -3.85 -29.70 7.25
C VAL A 408 -3.73 -30.78 8.31
N THR A 409 -4.59 -31.78 8.25
CA THR A 409 -4.58 -32.94 9.16
C THR A 409 -4.50 -34.23 8.37
N ARG A 410 -4.25 -35.36 9.07
CA ARG A 410 -4.23 -36.70 8.45
C ARG A 410 -5.49 -36.99 7.62
N ASP A 411 -6.64 -36.54 8.10
CA ASP A 411 -7.94 -36.87 7.51
C ASP A 411 -8.46 -35.74 6.59
N ALA A 412 -7.64 -34.70 6.35
CA ALA A 412 -7.95 -33.61 5.43
C ALA A 412 -7.92 -34.09 3.97
N PRO A 413 -8.76 -33.52 3.07
CA PRO A 413 -8.80 -33.91 1.66
C PRO A 413 -7.47 -33.68 0.93
N GLU A 414 -6.60 -32.81 1.44
CA GLU A 414 -5.25 -32.57 0.93
C GLU A 414 -4.28 -33.71 1.19
N THR A 415 -4.52 -34.53 2.21
CA THR A 415 -3.61 -35.61 2.59
C THR A 415 -3.78 -36.79 1.64
N LEU A 416 -2.80 -37.00 0.77
CA LEU A 416 -2.86 -38.01 -0.28
C LEU A 416 -2.76 -39.43 0.28
N ARG A 417 -1.76 -39.66 1.13
CA ARG A 417 -1.45 -40.96 1.72
C ARG A 417 -0.44 -40.84 2.85
N GLY A 418 -0.47 -41.84 3.75
CA GLY A 418 0.69 -42.21 4.55
C GLY A 418 1.68 -43.04 3.72
N PHE A 419 2.96 -42.97 4.05
CA PHE A 419 4.00 -43.80 3.43
C PHE A 419 4.97 -44.39 4.44
N THR A 420 5.64 -45.47 4.03
CA THR A 420 6.76 -46.10 4.73
C THR A 420 7.85 -46.41 3.71
N ILE A 421 9.07 -45.96 3.97
CA ILE A 421 10.27 -46.20 3.16
C ILE A 421 11.34 -46.80 4.06
N SER A 422 11.93 -47.91 3.64
CA SER A 422 13.04 -48.55 4.35
C SER A 422 14.31 -48.48 3.50
N GLU A 423 15.30 -47.72 3.96
CA GLU A 423 16.59 -47.54 3.27
C GLU A 423 17.74 -47.71 4.26
N ASN A 424 18.73 -48.54 3.90
CA ASN A 424 19.92 -48.81 4.72
C ASN A 424 19.61 -49.22 6.18
N GLY A 425 18.47 -49.89 6.39
CA GLY A 425 17.99 -50.34 7.70
C GLY A 425 17.26 -49.27 8.52
N ALA A 426 17.29 -48.00 8.12
CA ALA A 426 16.46 -46.95 8.72
C ALA A 426 15.06 -46.99 8.11
N VAL A 427 14.05 -46.70 8.92
CA VAL A 427 12.65 -46.64 8.47
C VAL A 427 12.17 -45.21 8.54
N THR A 428 11.70 -44.68 7.42
CA THR A 428 11.08 -43.36 7.32
C THR A 428 9.60 -43.55 7.08
N VAL A 429 8.76 -43.02 7.96
CA VAL A 429 7.31 -42.96 7.76
C VAL A 429 6.86 -41.52 7.62
N GLY A 430 5.66 -41.30 7.09
CA GLY A 430 5.16 -39.93 7.01
C GLY A 430 3.87 -39.80 6.23
N TRP A 431 3.53 -38.55 5.93
CA TRP A 431 2.38 -38.19 5.10
C TRP A 431 2.81 -37.29 3.95
N GLU A 432 2.19 -37.52 2.79
CA GLU A 432 2.27 -36.62 1.64
C GLU A 432 0.96 -35.85 1.55
N MET A 433 1.07 -34.53 1.48
CA MET A 433 -0.06 -33.61 1.39
C MET A 433 0.10 -32.77 0.13
N ARG A 434 -1.01 -32.48 -0.54
CA ARG A 434 -1.07 -31.48 -1.59
C ARG A 434 -1.44 -30.13 -1.02
N VAL A 435 -1.16 -29.10 -1.81
CA VAL A 435 -1.86 -27.83 -1.66
C VAL A 435 -3.34 -28.06 -2.03
N PRO A 436 -4.30 -27.46 -1.31
CA PRO A 436 -5.73 -27.58 -1.62
C PRO A 436 -6.03 -27.34 -3.10
N GLU A 437 -7.03 -28.03 -3.63
CA GLU A 437 -7.52 -27.78 -5.00
C GLU A 437 -8.15 -26.40 -5.09
N ARG A 438 -8.07 -25.79 -6.28
CA ARG A 438 -8.59 -24.44 -6.56
C ARG A 438 -10.08 -24.31 -6.19
N GLU A 439 -10.47 -23.16 -5.65
CA GLU A 439 -11.90 -22.82 -5.54
C GLU A 439 -12.50 -22.54 -6.93
N ALA A 440 -13.83 -22.41 -6.99
CA ALA A 440 -14.59 -22.21 -8.24
C ALA A 440 -14.18 -20.95 -9.04
N ASP A 441 -13.36 -20.08 -8.44
CA ASP A 441 -12.76 -18.89 -9.04
C ASP A 441 -11.50 -19.17 -9.88
N GLY A 442 -10.96 -20.39 -9.83
CA GLY A 442 -9.90 -20.86 -10.72
C GLY A 442 -8.48 -20.44 -10.33
N PHE A 443 -8.27 -19.84 -9.15
CA PHE A 443 -6.94 -19.40 -8.70
C PHE A 443 -6.16 -20.52 -7.99
N PRO A 444 -4.85 -20.68 -8.28
CA PRO A 444 -4.00 -21.63 -7.56
C PRO A 444 -3.83 -21.21 -6.10
N TYR A 445 -3.90 -22.17 -5.19
CA TYR A 445 -3.56 -21.90 -3.79
C TYR A 445 -2.05 -21.92 -3.59
N GLN A 446 -1.62 -21.16 -2.59
CA GLN A 446 -0.26 -21.19 -2.07
C GLN A 446 -0.32 -21.36 -0.56
N ILE A 447 0.39 -22.36 -0.03
CA ILE A 447 0.62 -22.49 1.40
C ILE A 447 1.95 -21.82 1.74
N ILE A 448 1.91 -20.89 2.69
CA ILE A 448 3.08 -20.21 3.21
C ILE A 448 3.37 -20.72 4.61
N PHE A 449 4.62 -21.15 4.80
CA PHE A 449 5.18 -21.49 6.10
C PHE A 449 5.95 -20.28 6.62
N VAL A 450 5.58 -19.79 7.80
CA VAL A 450 6.20 -18.61 8.40
C VAL A 450 6.86 -19.04 9.71
N GLY A 451 8.16 -18.77 9.85
CA GLY A 451 8.85 -19.05 11.12
C GLY A 451 8.38 -18.15 12.26
N PRO A 452 8.71 -18.47 13.52
CA PRO A 452 8.38 -17.63 14.66
C PRO A 452 9.04 -16.26 14.51
N THR A 453 8.31 -15.21 14.84
CA THR A 453 8.78 -13.82 14.91
C THR A 453 8.56 -13.27 16.32
N THR A 454 9.05 -12.06 16.60
CA THR A 454 8.79 -11.37 17.88
C THR A 454 7.31 -11.07 18.13
N GLU A 455 6.48 -11.08 17.07
CA GLU A 455 5.08 -10.66 17.10
C GLU A 455 4.10 -11.83 16.90
N HIS A 456 4.56 -12.98 16.37
CA HIS A 456 3.71 -14.12 16.08
C HIS A 456 4.47 -15.46 16.19
N ARG A 457 3.78 -16.53 16.59
CA ARG A 457 4.37 -17.86 16.78
C ARG A 457 4.75 -18.57 15.46
N GLY A 458 4.26 -18.07 14.32
CA GLY A 458 4.48 -18.67 13.00
C GLY A 458 3.58 -19.88 12.74
N SER A 459 3.83 -20.57 11.64
CA SER A 459 3.21 -21.85 11.32
C SER A 459 3.63 -22.90 12.36
N ALA A 460 2.68 -23.75 12.72
CA ALA A 460 2.81 -24.69 13.84
C ALA A 460 2.64 -26.11 13.34
N LEU A 461 3.48 -27.02 13.83
CA LEU A 461 3.39 -28.45 13.57
C LEU A 461 3.11 -29.18 14.90
N ARG A 462 2.06 -30.00 14.90
CA ARG A 462 1.73 -30.97 15.94
C ARG A 462 1.88 -32.36 15.35
N LEU A 463 2.37 -33.29 16.16
CA LEU A 463 2.70 -34.62 15.70
C LEU A 463 2.66 -35.63 16.85
N HIS A 464 1.96 -36.72 16.63
CA HIS A 464 1.98 -37.91 17.47
C HIS A 464 1.96 -39.17 16.59
N LEU A 465 2.75 -40.17 16.97
CA LEU A 465 2.95 -41.44 16.29
C LEU A 465 3.14 -42.52 17.34
N VAL A 466 2.49 -43.66 17.11
CA VAL A 466 2.69 -44.91 17.86
C VAL A 466 3.39 -45.95 16.99
N CYS A 467 4.06 -46.93 17.58
CA CYS A 467 4.73 -47.99 16.83
C CYS A 467 3.85 -49.24 16.64
N LYS A 468 3.98 -49.94 15.50
CA LYS A 468 3.19 -51.13 15.13
C LYS A 468 3.22 -52.26 16.16
N SER A 469 4.32 -52.41 16.88
CA SER A 469 4.52 -53.46 17.89
C SER A 469 3.98 -53.09 19.29
N GLY A 470 3.35 -51.93 19.44
CA GLY A 470 3.03 -51.33 20.74
C GLY A 470 4.29 -50.75 21.40
N GLY A 471 4.34 -49.42 21.50
CA GLY A 471 5.50 -48.68 22.01
C GLY A 471 5.56 -47.27 21.44
N GLU A 472 6.42 -46.41 22.02
CA GLU A 472 6.56 -45.02 21.59
C GLU A 472 7.66 -44.84 20.55
N VAL A 473 7.50 -43.83 19.69
CA VAL A 473 8.57 -43.38 18.80
C VAL A 473 9.76 -42.86 19.63
N PRO A 474 11.00 -43.28 19.30
CA PRO A 474 12.19 -42.83 20.01
C PRO A 474 12.36 -41.31 19.96
N ASP A 475 12.79 -40.72 21.07
CA ASP A 475 13.09 -39.28 21.20
C ASP A 475 14.07 -38.77 20.14
N ALA A 476 15.01 -39.64 19.74
CA ALA A 476 16.06 -39.38 18.77
C ALA A 476 15.60 -39.45 17.30
N ALA A 477 14.36 -39.86 17.03
CA ALA A 477 13.82 -39.97 15.68
C ALA A 477 13.83 -38.58 15.00
N GLU A 478 14.28 -38.54 13.75
CA GLU A 478 14.40 -37.30 13.01
C GLU A 478 13.05 -36.94 12.40
N VAL A 479 12.62 -35.68 12.57
CA VAL A 479 11.38 -35.16 11.98
C VAL A 479 11.75 -34.09 10.96
N SER A 480 11.22 -34.23 9.75
CA SER A 480 11.41 -33.26 8.66
C SER A 480 10.08 -32.88 8.02
N LEU A 481 9.86 -31.59 7.81
CA LEU A 481 8.80 -31.08 6.96
C LEU A 481 9.44 -30.39 5.75
N GLU A 482 9.13 -30.87 4.56
CA GLU A 482 9.66 -30.32 3.30
C GLU A 482 8.56 -29.99 2.31
N THR A 483 8.81 -29.01 1.44
CA THR A 483 8.06 -28.81 0.19
C THR A 483 8.90 -29.31 -0.97
N ARG A 484 8.28 -30.07 -1.87
CA ARG A 484 8.95 -30.67 -3.03
C ARG A 484 8.11 -30.50 -4.27
N HIS A 485 8.70 -29.97 -5.34
CA HIS A 485 8.04 -29.92 -6.64
C HIS A 485 7.87 -31.34 -7.22
N GLU A 486 6.75 -31.62 -7.89
CA GLU A 486 6.43 -32.94 -8.46
C GLU A 486 7.51 -33.51 -9.39
N SER A 487 8.29 -32.66 -10.06
CA SER A 487 9.41 -33.10 -10.92
C SER A 487 10.68 -33.49 -10.15
N GLY A 488 10.73 -33.27 -8.84
CA GLY A 488 11.90 -33.50 -7.98
C GLY A 488 13.03 -32.46 -8.13
N ALA A 489 12.85 -31.43 -8.96
CA ALA A 489 13.88 -30.43 -9.26
C ALA A 489 14.09 -29.40 -8.14
N ASP A 490 13.12 -29.23 -7.24
CA ASP A 490 13.13 -28.26 -6.15
C ASP A 490 12.58 -28.91 -4.88
N CYS A 491 13.36 -28.82 -3.79
CA CYS A 491 13.04 -29.40 -2.49
C CYS A 491 13.56 -28.49 -1.37
N GLN A 492 12.65 -27.97 -0.55
CA GLN A 492 12.97 -27.07 0.54
C GLN A 492 12.57 -27.67 1.88
N VAL A 493 13.53 -27.81 2.79
CA VAL A 493 13.28 -28.23 4.17
C VAL A 493 12.87 -27.03 5.01
N ILE A 494 11.66 -27.08 5.55
CA ILE A 494 10.97 -26.02 6.29
C ILE A 494 11.18 -26.18 7.80
N PHE A 495 11.18 -27.43 8.26
CA PHE A 495 11.47 -27.80 9.62
C PHE A 495 12.34 -29.05 9.63
N GLN A 496 13.38 -29.06 10.46
CA GLN A 496 14.17 -30.24 10.76
C GLN A 496 14.43 -30.29 12.27
N GLY A 497 14.12 -31.42 12.89
CA GLY A 497 14.19 -31.54 14.34
C GLY A 497 14.18 -32.99 14.81
N ASN A 498 14.04 -33.16 16.12
CA ASN A 498 13.94 -34.47 16.75
C ASN A 498 12.56 -34.64 17.37
N TYR A 499 12.08 -35.88 17.38
CA TYR A 499 10.76 -36.24 17.86
C TYR A 499 10.53 -35.90 19.34
N ARG A 500 11.60 -35.83 20.16
CA ARG A 500 11.56 -35.30 21.54
C ARG A 500 10.92 -33.91 21.67
N GLN A 501 11.02 -33.06 20.64
CA GLN A 501 10.44 -31.72 20.66
C GLN A 501 8.91 -31.78 20.75
N PHE A 502 8.31 -32.82 20.18
CA PHE A 502 6.88 -33.06 20.22
C PHE A 502 6.50 -33.76 21.54
N LYS A 503 7.26 -34.76 22.00
CA LYS A 503 6.96 -35.42 23.29
C LYS A 503 7.10 -34.50 24.51
N ALA A 504 7.95 -33.47 24.43
CA ALA A 504 8.10 -32.48 25.49
C ALA A 504 6.85 -31.60 25.70
N ILE A 505 5.90 -31.63 24.76
CA ILE A 505 4.65 -30.89 24.81
C ILE A 505 3.60 -31.78 25.49
N GLY A 506 3.20 -31.42 26.72
CA GLY A 506 2.37 -32.27 27.57
C GLY A 506 0.97 -32.60 27.03
N ASP A 507 0.39 -31.71 26.23
CA ASP A 507 -0.86 -31.95 25.49
C ASP A 507 -0.70 -31.41 24.07
N GLN A 508 -0.46 -32.29 23.09
CA GLN A 508 -0.31 -31.91 21.69
C GLN A 508 -1.58 -31.32 21.06
N HIS A 509 -2.76 -31.48 21.68
CA HIS A 509 -4.01 -30.88 21.18
C HIS A 509 -4.28 -29.50 21.77
N ALA A 510 -3.49 -29.04 22.75
CA ALA A 510 -3.71 -27.74 23.33
C ALA A 510 -3.47 -26.63 22.29
N PRO A 511 -4.27 -25.55 22.27
CA PRO A 511 -4.15 -24.49 21.26
C PRO A 511 -2.76 -23.87 21.16
N ASN A 512 -1.98 -23.88 22.25
CA ASN A 512 -0.64 -23.32 22.36
C ASN A 512 0.50 -24.35 22.34
N ALA A 513 0.15 -25.63 22.16
CA ALA A 513 1.06 -26.74 22.08
C ALA A 513 1.40 -27.01 20.62
N ALA A 514 2.54 -26.50 20.15
CA ALA A 514 3.04 -26.81 18.83
C ALA A 514 4.55 -26.51 18.72
N VAL A 515 5.20 -27.16 17.76
CA VAL A 515 6.55 -26.82 17.34
C VAL A 515 6.45 -25.84 16.17
N ALA A 516 7.05 -24.66 16.31
CA ALA A 516 7.06 -23.67 15.24
C ALA A 516 7.99 -24.11 14.09
N VAL A 517 7.58 -23.85 12.85
CA VAL A 517 8.45 -24.10 11.69
C VAL A 517 9.68 -23.18 11.74
N GLN A 518 10.84 -23.64 11.27
CA GLN A 518 12.10 -22.92 11.45
C GLN A 518 12.43 -21.98 10.30
N ARG A 519 11.93 -22.28 9.10
CA ARG A 519 12.25 -21.56 7.87
C ARG A 519 11.00 -21.18 7.12
N ARG A 520 11.07 -20.05 6.42
CA ARG A 520 10.03 -19.66 5.48
C ARG A 520 10.05 -20.61 4.29
N GLY A 521 8.91 -21.17 3.95
CA GLY A 521 8.74 -22.07 2.81
C GLY A 521 7.43 -21.81 2.09
N VAL A 522 7.36 -22.27 0.84
CA VAL A 522 6.19 -22.08 -0.03
C VAL A 522 5.85 -23.40 -0.72
N ALA A 523 4.56 -23.74 -0.75
CA ALA A 523 4.00 -24.79 -1.59
C ALA A 523 2.92 -24.20 -2.50
N GLN A 524 2.95 -24.50 -3.80
CA GLN A 524 1.96 -24.04 -4.80
C GLN A 524 1.31 -25.25 -5.52
N ASP A 525 0.40 -24.99 -6.47
CA ASP A 525 -0.06 -25.99 -7.44
C ASP A 525 1.17 -26.69 -8.05
N ARG A 526 1.31 -28.01 -7.85
CA ARG A 526 2.45 -28.89 -8.22
C ARG A 526 3.60 -29.04 -7.22
N TYR A 527 3.43 -28.55 -6.00
CA TYR A 527 4.28 -28.93 -4.86
C TYR A 527 3.54 -29.91 -3.94
N LEU A 528 4.29 -30.87 -3.41
CA LEU A 528 3.89 -31.72 -2.30
C LEU A 528 4.53 -31.22 -1.03
N MET A 529 3.78 -31.20 0.06
CA MET A 529 4.31 -31.08 1.41
C MET A 529 4.51 -32.49 1.94
N ARG A 530 5.70 -32.78 2.46
CA ARG A 530 6.03 -34.09 3.01
C ARG A 530 6.51 -33.94 4.45
N LEU A 531 5.75 -34.52 5.37
CA LEU A 531 6.12 -34.67 6.77
C LEU A 531 6.68 -36.08 6.96
N SER A 532 7.94 -36.19 7.38
CA SER A 532 8.65 -37.47 7.54
C SER A 532 9.16 -37.63 8.97
N VAL A 533 9.10 -38.85 9.49
CA VAL A 533 9.73 -39.29 10.74
C VAL A 533 10.63 -40.48 10.44
N THR A 534 11.93 -40.31 10.64
CA THR A 534 12.95 -41.32 10.37
C THR A 534 13.46 -41.91 11.68
N VAL A 535 13.30 -43.23 11.84
CA VAL A 535 13.78 -43.95 13.01
C VAL A 535 15.05 -44.78 12.69
N PRO A 536 16.02 -44.86 13.62
CA PRO A 536 17.24 -45.65 13.43
C PRO A 536 17.01 -47.16 13.26
N VAL A 537 18.01 -47.85 12.71
CA VAL A 537 18.01 -49.31 12.53
C VAL A 537 17.73 -50.04 13.84
N GLY A 538 16.79 -50.98 13.82
CA GLY A 538 16.45 -51.83 14.99
C GLY A 538 15.48 -51.22 15.99
N THR A 539 14.86 -50.07 15.66
CA THR A 539 13.78 -49.47 16.44
C THR A 539 12.40 -49.95 15.95
N ALA A 540 11.41 -49.91 16.83
CA ALA A 540 10.04 -50.29 16.48
C ALA A 540 9.51 -49.38 15.37
N GLU A 541 8.93 -49.99 14.33
CA GLU A 541 8.42 -49.27 13.15
C GLU A 541 7.23 -48.37 13.54
N PRO A 542 7.30 -47.04 13.31
CA PRO A 542 6.17 -46.16 13.55
C PRO A 542 5.01 -46.49 12.61
N ASP A 543 3.78 -46.29 13.07
CA ASP A 543 2.57 -46.56 12.32
C ASP A 543 1.81 -45.27 12.02
N PRO A 544 2.00 -44.63 10.85
CA PRO A 544 1.25 -43.43 10.49
C PRO A 544 -0.25 -43.70 10.24
N ALA A 545 -0.69 -44.97 10.19
CA ALA A 545 -2.08 -45.36 9.97
C ALA A 545 -2.82 -45.76 11.25
N ALA A 546 -2.12 -45.88 12.39
CA ALA A 546 -2.75 -46.16 13.67
C ALA A 546 -3.73 -45.03 14.05
N GLU A 547 -4.85 -45.38 14.68
CA GLU A 547 -5.89 -44.41 15.07
C GLU A 547 -5.32 -43.27 15.94
N GLU A 548 -4.41 -43.64 16.86
CA GLU A 548 -3.72 -42.74 17.79
C GLU A 548 -2.68 -41.83 17.10
N SER A 549 -2.21 -42.18 15.91
CA SER A 549 -1.20 -41.42 15.17
C SER A 549 -1.83 -40.24 14.41
N PHE A 550 -1.39 -39.02 14.67
CA PHE A 550 -1.90 -37.81 14.01
C PHE A 550 -0.82 -36.78 13.72
N PHE A 551 -1.13 -35.86 12.80
CA PHE A 551 -0.44 -34.58 12.68
C PHE A 551 -1.47 -33.46 12.48
N GLU A 552 -1.09 -32.26 12.89
CA GLU A 552 -1.76 -31.03 12.47
C GLU A 552 -0.71 -30.04 12.02
N LEU A 553 -0.89 -29.51 10.82
CA LEU A 553 -0.02 -28.53 10.22
C LEU A 553 -0.79 -27.23 10.01
N GLU A 554 -0.58 -26.29 10.91
CA GLU A 554 -1.16 -24.95 10.86
C GLU A 554 -0.31 -24.06 9.97
N CYS A 555 -0.87 -23.64 8.84
CA CYS A 555 -0.18 -22.92 7.79
C CYS A 555 -1.02 -21.75 7.25
N PHE A 556 -0.40 -20.83 6.52
CA PHE A 556 -1.10 -19.68 5.95
C PHE A 556 -1.56 -20.01 4.53
N LYS A 557 -2.88 -19.97 4.29
CA LYS A 557 -3.46 -20.09 2.95
C LYS A 557 -3.41 -18.73 2.26
N HIS A 558 -2.67 -18.67 1.14
CA HIS A 558 -2.53 -17.50 0.29
C HIS A 558 -3.13 -17.81 -1.08
N VAL A 559 -4.01 -16.95 -1.60
CA VAL A 559 -4.55 -17.09 -2.96
C VAL A 559 -3.60 -16.37 -3.90
N LEU A 560 -2.98 -17.09 -4.83
CA LEU A 560 -2.11 -16.49 -5.83
C LEU A 560 -2.96 -15.77 -6.89
N ASN A 561 -3.02 -14.44 -6.83
CA ASN A 561 -3.21 -13.65 -8.05
C ASN A 561 -1.88 -13.61 -8.79
N VAL A 562 -1.59 -14.63 -9.60
CA VAL A 562 -0.36 -14.70 -10.40
C VAL A 562 -0.39 -13.57 -11.44
N THR A 563 0.48 -12.57 -11.26
CA THR A 563 0.94 -11.70 -12.34
C THR A 563 2.23 -12.33 -12.89
N ALA A 564 2.28 -12.51 -14.22
CA ALA A 564 3.25 -13.32 -14.96
C ALA A 564 4.61 -12.64 -15.13
#